data_AF-A0A2V9ZZD6-F1
#
_entry.id   AF-A0A2V9ZZD6-F1
#
_cell.length_a   1.000
_cell.length_b   1.000
_cell.length_c   1.000
_cell.angle_alpha   90.00
_cell.angle_beta   90.00
_cell.angle_gamma   90.00
#
_symmetry.space_group_name_H-M   'P 1'
#
loop_
_entity.id
_entity.type
_entity.pdbx_description
1 polymer ?
#
loop_
_entity_poly.entity_id
_entity_poly.type
_entity_poly.pdbx_seq_one_letter_code
_entity_poly.pdbx_strand_id
1 'polypeptide(L)'
;TAAAYGFDLGTPFEKLPDKIQSLLLYGEPERGGKTGFPGILGYLKQMLEESTSDNYREYLLDHMSATECPACHGKRLRPESLAVRVNGMSIADFTALPISRALETAKKIKLSGREQIIAGRLVHEIVERL
;
A
#
# COMPACT_ATOMS: atom_id res chain seq x y z
N THR A 1 -12.75 -12.42 -29.88
CA THR A 1 -11.55 -11.99 -29.13
C THR A 1 -10.45 -13.03 -29.15
N ALA A 2 -10.65 -14.33 -28.90
CA ALA A 2 -9.62 -15.35 -29.19
C ALA A 2 -9.43 -15.61 -30.71
N ALA A 3 -10.53 -15.80 -31.43
CA ALA A 3 -10.53 -15.97 -32.89
C ALA A 3 -10.01 -14.74 -33.67
N ALA A 4 -10.10 -13.55 -33.08
CA ALA A 4 -9.62 -12.30 -33.70
C ALA A 4 -8.09 -12.17 -33.65
N TYR A 5 -7.45 -12.82 -32.67
CA TYR A 5 -5.99 -12.83 -32.49
C TYR A 5 -5.35 -14.17 -32.85
N GLY A 6 -6.15 -15.14 -33.31
CA GLY A 6 -5.66 -16.40 -33.89
C GLY A 6 -4.96 -17.33 -32.90
N PHE A 7 -5.40 -17.36 -31.64
CA PHE A 7 -4.86 -18.29 -30.64
C PHE A 7 -5.90 -19.27 -30.10
N ASP A 8 -5.41 -20.45 -29.73
CA ASP A 8 -6.21 -21.52 -29.16
C ASP A 8 -6.34 -21.35 -27.63
N LEU A 9 -7.58 -21.48 -27.13
CA LEU A 9 -7.91 -21.41 -25.71
C LEU A 9 -7.49 -22.68 -24.96
N GLY A 10 -7.28 -23.80 -25.66
CA GLY A 10 -6.77 -25.04 -25.07
C GLY A 10 -5.27 -25.02 -24.79
N THR A 11 -4.54 -24.03 -25.31
CA THR A 11 -3.11 -23.89 -25.09
C THR A 11 -2.84 -23.35 -23.67
N PRO A 12 -2.02 -24.02 -22.84
CA PRO A 12 -1.62 -23.48 -21.53
C PRO A 12 -1.04 -22.07 -21.65
N PHE A 13 -1.35 -21.19 -20.70
CA PHE A 13 -0.96 -19.77 -20.73
C PHE A 13 0.54 -19.57 -20.98
N GLU A 14 1.38 -20.37 -20.33
CA GLU A 14 2.85 -20.34 -20.44
C GLU A 14 3.37 -20.63 -21.86
N LYS A 15 2.58 -21.33 -22.68
CA LYS A 15 2.93 -21.68 -24.06
C LYS A 15 2.40 -20.67 -25.08
N LEU A 16 1.62 -19.69 -24.65
CA LEU A 16 1.13 -18.63 -25.53
C LEU A 16 2.28 -17.67 -25.88
N PRO A 17 2.32 -17.10 -27.09
CA PRO A 17 3.28 -16.04 -27.42
C PRO A 17 3.16 -14.84 -26.45
N ASP A 18 4.29 -14.21 -26.11
CA ASP A 18 4.36 -13.09 -25.15
C ASP A 18 3.41 -11.94 -25.48
N LYS A 19 3.21 -11.69 -26.78
CA LYS A 19 2.27 -10.68 -27.27
C LYS A 19 0.82 -10.98 -26.85
N ILE A 20 0.44 -12.27 -26.86
CA ILE A 20 -0.90 -12.73 -26.49
C ILE A 20 -1.04 -12.77 -24.97
N GLN A 21 -0.03 -13.22 -24.24
CA GLN A 21 -0.01 -13.13 -22.77
C GLN A 21 -0.19 -11.69 -22.30
N SER A 22 0.58 -10.77 -22.90
CA SER A 22 0.50 -9.34 -22.61
C SER A 22 -0.87 -8.75 -22.96
N LEU A 23 -1.44 -9.12 -24.10
CA LEU A 23 -2.80 -8.73 -24.50
C LEU A 23 -3.85 -9.21 -23.49
N LEU A 24 -3.74 -10.44 -22.99
CA LEU A 24 -4.67 -10.99 -22.00
C LEU A 24 -4.56 -10.25 -20.66
N LEU A 25 -3.34 -9.99 -20.18
CA LEU A 25 -3.11 -9.36 -18.88
C LEU A 25 -3.42 -7.86 -18.87
N TYR A 26 -2.89 -7.13 -19.86
CA TYR A 26 -2.90 -5.66 -19.89
C TYR A 26 -3.90 -5.07 -20.90
N GLY A 27 -4.47 -5.90 -21.78
CA GLY A 27 -5.45 -5.45 -22.76
C GLY A 27 -4.86 -4.64 -23.91
N GLU A 28 -5.75 -4.08 -24.73
CA GLU A 28 -5.41 -3.14 -25.80
C GLU A 28 -6.54 -2.09 -25.91
N PRO A 29 -6.62 -1.15 -24.95
CA PRO A 29 -7.72 -0.18 -24.87
C PRO A 29 -7.77 0.76 -26.10
N GLU A 30 -6.61 1.05 -26.69
CA GLU A 30 -6.44 1.92 -27.85
C GLU A 30 -7.16 1.40 -29.10
N ARG A 31 -7.27 0.09 -29.29
CA ARG A 31 -7.94 -0.51 -30.46
C ARG A 31 -9.47 -0.45 -30.43
N GLY A 32 -10.08 -0.11 -29.28
CA GLY A 32 -11.53 -0.15 -29.10
C GLY A 32 -12.15 1.10 -28.49
N GLY A 33 -11.38 2.16 -28.20
CA GLY A 33 -11.92 3.32 -27.49
C GLY A 33 -12.59 2.90 -26.16
N LYS A 34 -13.83 3.36 -25.89
CA LYS A 34 -14.59 2.99 -24.67
C LYS A 34 -15.04 1.52 -24.61
N THR A 35 -14.84 0.74 -25.67
CA THR A 35 -15.23 -0.69 -25.75
C THR A 35 -14.04 -1.63 -25.92
N GLY A 36 -12.82 -1.12 -25.78
CA GLY A 36 -11.60 -1.94 -25.81
C GLY A 36 -11.54 -2.93 -24.65
N PHE A 37 -10.87 -4.06 -24.86
CA PHE A 37 -10.62 -5.03 -23.79
C PHE A 37 -9.55 -4.46 -22.83
N PRO A 38 -9.89 -4.18 -21.55
CA PRO A 38 -8.97 -3.55 -20.60
C PRO A 38 -7.89 -4.49 -20.05
N GLY A 39 -7.93 -5.78 -20.42
CA GLY A 39 -7.09 -6.80 -19.83
C GLY A 39 -7.69 -7.36 -18.54
N ILE A 40 -7.23 -8.55 -18.15
CA ILE A 40 -7.66 -9.22 -16.91
C ILE A 40 -7.28 -8.37 -15.69
N LEU A 41 -6.08 -7.80 -15.65
CA LEU A 41 -5.62 -6.99 -14.51
C LEU A 41 -6.41 -5.68 -14.38
N GLY A 42 -6.68 -5.02 -15.52
CA GLY A 42 -7.51 -3.82 -15.55
C GLY A 42 -8.94 -4.10 -15.09
N TYR A 43 -9.51 -5.22 -15.55
CA TYR A 43 -10.84 -5.67 -15.13
C TYR A 43 -10.91 -5.96 -13.63
N LEU A 44 -9.97 -6.75 -13.08
CA LEU A 44 -9.94 -7.05 -11.64
C LEU A 44 -9.83 -5.79 -10.78
N LYS A 45 -9.01 -4.82 -11.21
CA LYS A 45 -8.87 -3.53 -10.53
C LYS A 45 -10.17 -2.74 -10.55
N GLN A 46 -10.82 -2.63 -11.72
CA GLN A 46 -12.09 -1.92 -11.84
C GLN A 46 -13.19 -2.57 -10.98
N MET A 47 -13.30 -3.90 -11.01
CA MET A 47 -14.26 -4.62 -10.18
C MET A 47 -14.01 -4.41 -8.69
N LEU A 48 -12.74 -4.33 -8.26
CA LEU A 48 -12.41 -4.00 -6.87
C LEU A 48 -12.82 -2.57 -6.50
N GLU A 49 -12.68 -1.60 -7.41
CA GLU A 49 -13.05 -0.20 -7.16
C GLU A 49 -14.58 0.01 -7.15
N GLU A 50 -15.30 -0.68 -8.02
CA GLU A 50 -16.75 -0.53 -8.20
C GLU A 50 -17.60 -1.45 -7.30
N SER A 51 -17.03 -2.55 -6.79
CA SER A 51 -17.79 -3.51 -5.98
C SER A 51 -18.30 -2.90 -4.68
N THR A 52 -19.60 -3.05 -4.46
CA THR A 52 -20.32 -2.68 -3.22
C THR A 52 -20.47 -3.84 -2.23
N SER A 53 -20.01 -5.05 -2.59
CA SER A 53 -20.09 -6.24 -1.74
C SER A 53 -18.75 -6.54 -1.09
N ASP A 54 -18.70 -6.54 0.25
CA ASP A 54 -17.48 -6.81 1.02
C ASP A 54 -16.92 -8.21 0.74
N ASN A 55 -17.78 -9.25 0.73
CA ASN A 55 -17.36 -10.62 0.42
C ASN A 55 -16.70 -10.74 -0.96
N TYR A 56 -17.22 -10.02 -1.96
CA TYR A 56 -16.65 -10.04 -3.30
C TYR A 56 -15.32 -9.27 -3.34
N ARG A 57 -15.20 -8.18 -2.58
CA ARG A 57 -13.93 -7.45 -2.44
C ARG A 57 -12.85 -8.32 -1.80
N GLU A 58 -13.18 -9.06 -0.74
CA GLU A 58 -12.25 -9.98 -0.09
C GLU A 58 -11.75 -11.06 -1.06
N TYR A 59 -12.66 -11.69 -1.80
CA TYR A 59 -12.30 -12.65 -2.84
C TYR A 59 -11.35 -12.07 -3.91
N LEU A 60 -11.57 -10.83 -4.34
CA LEU A 60 -10.67 -10.16 -5.29
C LEU A 60 -9.29 -9.85 -4.68
N LEU A 61 -9.23 -9.54 -3.39
CA LEU A 61 -7.99 -9.25 -2.68
C LEU A 61 -7.09 -10.48 -2.51
N ASP A 62 -7.65 -11.70 -2.51
CA ASP A 62 -6.86 -12.96 -2.49
C ASP A 62 -5.97 -13.11 -3.74
N HIS A 63 -6.30 -12.42 -4.83
CA HIS A 63 -5.50 -12.37 -6.06
C HIS A 63 -4.53 -11.18 -6.11
N MET A 64 -4.39 -10.43 -5.01
CA MET A 64 -3.54 -9.25 -4.92
C MET A 64 -2.54 -9.37 -3.77
N SER A 65 -1.41 -8.67 -3.89
CA SER A 65 -0.40 -8.59 -2.84
C SER A 65 -0.26 -7.16 -2.35
N ALA A 66 -0.15 -6.98 -1.03
CA ALA A 66 0.20 -5.69 -0.46
C ALA A 66 1.59 -5.25 -0.93
N THR A 67 1.71 -4.00 -1.36
CA THR A 67 2.97 -3.38 -1.75
C THR A 67 3.20 -2.10 -0.94
N GLU A 68 4.43 -1.62 -0.95
CA GLU A 68 4.77 -0.37 -0.29
C GLU A 68 4.06 0.80 -0.97
N CYS A 69 3.38 1.63 -0.18
CA CYS A 69 2.71 2.81 -0.70
C CYS A 69 3.76 3.83 -1.20
N PRO A 70 3.72 4.25 -2.49
CA PRO A 70 4.73 5.15 -3.04
C PRO A 70 4.64 6.58 -2.48
N ALA A 71 3.49 6.97 -1.91
CA ALA A 71 3.28 8.30 -1.38
C ALA A 71 3.81 8.47 0.06
N CYS A 72 3.75 7.42 0.88
CA CYS A 72 4.15 7.48 2.28
C CYS A 72 5.31 6.54 2.64
N HIS A 73 5.78 5.72 1.69
CA HIS A 73 6.87 4.76 1.89
C HIS A 73 6.62 3.85 3.10
N GLY A 74 5.41 3.30 3.18
CA GLY A 74 4.98 2.45 4.30
C GLY A 74 4.72 3.16 5.63
N LYS A 75 4.93 4.48 5.74
CA LYS A 75 4.75 5.24 6.99
C LYS A 75 3.30 5.54 7.37
N ARG A 76 2.34 5.30 6.46
CA ARG A 76 0.87 5.41 6.67
C ARG A 76 0.38 6.78 7.15
N LEU A 77 1.18 7.83 6.98
CA LEU A 77 0.89 9.18 7.44
C LEU A 77 1.09 10.19 6.33
N ARG A 78 0.40 11.34 6.46
CA ARG A 78 0.56 12.47 5.56
C ARG A 78 1.94 13.12 5.74
N PRO A 79 2.51 13.76 4.70
CA PRO A 79 3.81 14.43 4.78
C PRO A 79 3.90 15.46 5.92
N GLU A 80 2.83 16.19 6.19
CA GLU A 80 2.79 17.21 7.26
C GLU A 80 2.94 16.59 8.65
N SER A 81 2.36 15.40 8.87
CA SER A 81 2.52 14.66 10.12
C SER A 81 3.93 14.10 10.27
N LEU A 82 4.56 13.69 9.17
CA LEU A 82 5.94 13.19 9.15
C LEU A 82 6.99 14.30 9.28
N ALA A 83 6.62 15.54 8.99
CA ALA A 83 7.48 16.71 9.16
C ALA A 83 7.65 17.10 10.64
N VAL A 84 6.69 16.74 11.51
CA VAL A 84 6.81 16.98 12.96
C VAL A 84 7.79 15.99 13.55
N ARG A 85 8.84 16.53 14.20
CA ARG A 85 9.92 15.73 14.77
C ARG A 85 10.12 16.03 16.25
N VAL A 86 10.31 14.97 17.04
CA VAL A 86 10.74 15.03 18.44
C VAL A 86 12.08 14.33 18.53
N ASN A 87 13.09 15.01 19.06
CA ASN A 87 14.46 14.49 19.14
C ASN A 87 14.99 13.98 17.77
N GLY A 88 14.64 14.68 16.68
CA GLY A 88 15.07 14.34 15.32
C GLY A 88 14.26 13.24 14.62
N MET A 89 13.30 12.61 15.29
CA MET A 89 12.49 11.49 14.76
C MET A 89 11.04 11.91 14.52
N SER A 90 10.44 11.47 13.42
CA SER A 90 8.99 11.56 13.24
C SER A 90 8.28 10.47 14.04
N ILE A 91 6.95 10.60 14.21
CA ILE A 91 6.14 9.58 14.88
C ILE A 91 6.30 8.20 14.22
N ALA A 92 6.35 8.14 12.88
CA ALA A 92 6.52 6.89 12.15
C ALA A 92 7.87 6.24 12.45
N ASP A 93 8.94 7.05 12.55
CA ASP A 93 10.27 6.55 12.85
C ASP A 93 10.33 5.97 14.28
N PHE A 94 9.68 6.62 15.25
CA PHE A 94 9.62 6.13 16.64
C PHE A 94 8.83 4.82 16.74
N THR A 95 7.66 4.73 16.08
CA THR A 95 6.82 3.52 16.12
C THR A 95 7.40 2.35 15.34
N ALA A 96 8.34 2.59 14.42
CA ALA A 96 9.04 1.55 13.69
C ALA A 96 10.19 0.92 14.50
N LEU A 97 10.57 1.51 15.65
CA LEU A 97 11.62 0.97 16.50
C LEU A 97 11.15 -0.33 17.19
N PRO A 98 12.08 -1.28 17.41
CA PRO A 98 11.86 -2.35 18.38
C PRO A 98 11.53 -1.78 19.76
N ILE A 99 10.66 -2.45 20.52
CA ILE A 99 10.17 -1.96 21.84
C ILE A 99 11.33 -1.56 22.76
N SER A 100 12.40 -2.37 22.83
CA SER A 100 13.58 -2.06 23.63
C SER A 100 14.26 -0.74 23.23
N ARG A 101 14.35 -0.46 21.93
CA ARG A 101 14.91 0.80 21.39
C ARG A 101 13.96 1.96 21.55
N ALA A 102 12.65 1.73 21.43
CA ALA A 102 11.63 2.75 21.68
C ALA A 102 11.70 3.24 23.13
N LEU A 103 11.81 2.33 24.10
CA LEU A 103 11.97 2.65 25.53
C LEU A 103 13.25 3.45 25.81
N GLU A 104 14.40 3.00 25.26
CA GLU A 104 15.66 3.75 25.36
C GLU A 104 15.55 5.16 24.77
N THR A 105 14.86 5.28 23.64
CA THR A 105 14.66 6.55 22.93
C THR A 105 13.74 7.47 23.72
N ALA A 106 12.64 6.96 24.26
CA ALA A 106 11.70 7.71 25.09
C ALA A 106 12.36 8.28 26.34
N LYS A 107 13.19 7.48 27.03
CA LYS A 107 13.97 7.93 28.21
C LYS A 107 14.98 9.04 27.89
N LYS A 108 15.42 9.15 26.64
CA LYS A 108 16.37 10.18 26.18
C LYS A 108 15.70 11.46 25.73
N ILE A 109 14.36 11.52 25.68
CA ILE A 109 13.64 12.75 25.34
C ILE A 109 13.85 13.76 26.46
N LYS A 110 14.57 14.84 26.13
CA LYS A 110 14.79 15.97 27.04
C LYS A 110 13.85 17.09 26.64
N LEU A 111 12.95 17.45 27.53
CA LEU A 111 12.05 18.58 27.37
C LEU A 111 12.52 19.71 28.30
N SER A 112 12.39 20.97 27.87
CA SER A 112 12.84 22.11 28.65
C SER A 112 11.77 23.19 28.78
N GLY A 113 11.73 23.85 29.94
CA GLY A 113 10.84 24.97 30.23
C GLY A 113 9.37 24.66 29.92
N ARG A 114 8.82 25.32 28.90
CA ARG A 114 7.43 25.17 28.46
C ARG A 114 7.10 23.78 27.94
N GLU A 115 8.04 23.09 27.29
CA GLU A 115 7.82 21.75 26.75
C GLU A 115 7.58 20.73 27.87
N GLN A 116 8.30 20.87 28.98
CA GLN A 116 8.14 20.00 30.15
C GLN A 116 6.73 20.14 30.75
N ILE A 117 6.19 21.36 30.80
CA ILE A 117 4.84 21.63 31.31
C ILE A 117 3.78 20.96 30.42
N ILE A 118 3.98 20.98 29.09
CA ILE A 118 3.01 20.47 28.12
C ILE A 118 3.08 18.95 27.99
N ALA A 119 4.28 18.41 27.83
CA ALA A 119 4.50 17.03 27.40
C ALA A 119 5.24 16.15 28.42
N GLY A 120 5.67 16.69 29.56
CA GLY A 120 6.41 15.93 30.57
C GLY A 120 5.65 14.70 31.08
N ARG A 121 4.35 14.84 31.34
CA ARG A 121 3.48 13.72 31.74
C ARG A 121 3.34 12.68 30.63
N LEU A 122 3.24 13.11 29.38
CA LEU A 122 3.12 12.19 28.24
C LEU A 122 4.37 11.32 28.08
N VAL A 123 5.56 11.90 28.23
CA VAL A 123 6.83 11.12 28.17
C VAL A 123 6.89 10.10 29.30
N HIS A 124 6.45 10.46 30.50
CA HIS A 124 6.38 9.52 31.62
C HIS A 124 5.46 8.33 31.31
N GLU A 125 4.24 8.60 30.83
CA GLU A 125 3.28 7.55 30.49
C GLU A 125 3.76 6.65 29.34
N ILE A 126 4.50 7.20 28.37
CA ILE A 126 5.13 6.40 27.31
C ILE A 126 6.17 5.44 27.89
N VAL A 127 7.04 5.93 28.78
CA VAL A 127 8.10 5.11 29.41
C VAL A 127 7.52 4.04 30.33
N GLU A 128 6.40 4.30 31.01
CA GLU A 128 5.75 3.31 31.88
C GLU A 128 5.01 2.19 31.13
N ARG A 129 4.56 2.47 29.91
CA ARG A 129 3.75 1.52 29.11
C ARG A 129 4.55 0.69 28.11
N LEU A 130 5.80 1.07 27.84
CA LEU A 130 6.75 0.35 26.98
C LEU A 130 7.64 -0.59 27.80
#